data_AF-A0A6A2YSD1-F1
#
_entry.id   AF-A0A6A2YSD1-F1
#
_cell.length_a   1.000
_cell.length_b   1.000
_cell.length_c   1.000
_cell.angle_alpha   90.00
_cell.angle_beta   90.00
_cell.angle_gamma   90.00
#
_symmetry.space_group_name_H-M   'P 1'
#
loop_
_entity.id
_entity.type
_entity.pdbx_description
1 polymer ?
#
loop_
_entity_poly.entity_id
_entity_poly.type
_entity_poly.pdbx_seq_one_letter_code
_entity_poly.pdbx_strand_id
1 'polypeptide(L)'
;MLEGTIPYEIESLKALEYLDLSHNKLNGPIPTQIGNLPSLWSLRLGNNQLSGRIPLQIGSLLSLSYLDLSQNFIDGVIPSSMGNLTQLTFLDFSQNNLTGMIPRLSYHLQHFNLLFNTLGGLIPDGLMQIPTKSFTGNKGLCGSITGFRRCLPSTTVNRKRKIKVKHNLTVIILVPTLLFLISTCVLLMVIRFRCLAKSLKPDHTPTKNGDLFSVWDYDGNIALDDIIRAIGDFDIKYNIGTGGYGSVYKVVLPSGNVIALKKLHRFEAEQPASIKVSEMRSSIAHALSYMYHDCSPPIVHRDISSNNILLNSISEPFVADFRTAKLLDPDSSNRMIMVGTYRYIAPELAYSMVVTEKCDIYGFGVLALEILMGKHPGELLSTLSSSLLSYRTRCVMLNEVLDSRLSPPRSQKMTRDTVFVALVAFAYLRTNPIARPTMKSVSQEFLDIKSPIAMSLHEISLIELC
;
A
#
# COMPACT_ATOMS: atom_id res chain seq x y z
N MET A 1 14.76 21.79 10.73
CA MET A 1 13.88 21.30 9.65
C MET A 1 12.55 22.01 9.80
N LEU A 2 12.11 22.68 8.75
CA LEU A 2 10.79 23.31 8.69
C LEU A 2 9.73 22.26 8.35
N GLU A 3 8.54 22.40 8.93
CA GLU A 3 7.38 21.54 8.69
C GLU A 3 6.11 22.38 8.53
N GLY A 4 5.07 21.78 7.95
CA GLY A 4 3.81 22.49 7.63
C GLY A 4 3.78 23.05 6.21
N THR A 5 2.81 23.93 5.94
CA THR A 5 2.59 24.48 4.60
C THR A 5 3.37 25.76 4.36
N ILE A 6 3.66 26.09 3.09
CA ILE A 6 4.18 27.42 2.75
C ILE A 6 3.03 28.44 2.96
N PRO A 7 3.20 29.44 3.84
CA PRO A 7 2.15 30.41 4.16
C PRO A 7 1.84 31.30 2.95
N TYR A 8 0.57 31.68 2.78
CA TYR A 8 0.16 32.57 1.69
C TYR A 8 0.68 34.00 1.90
N GLU A 9 0.97 34.37 3.16
CA GLU A 9 1.57 35.64 3.57
C GLU A 9 2.95 35.89 2.93
N ILE A 10 3.56 34.88 2.31
CA ILE A 10 4.82 35.02 1.57
C ILE A 10 4.75 36.13 0.51
N GLU A 11 3.57 36.43 -0.04
CA GLU A 11 3.39 37.54 -0.98
C GLU A 11 3.76 38.91 -0.43
N SER A 12 3.84 39.10 0.90
CA SER A 12 4.26 40.37 1.50
C SER A 12 5.73 40.67 1.27
N LEU A 13 6.54 39.65 0.95
CA LEU A 13 7.98 39.75 0.77
C LEU A 13 8.36 40.27 -0.63
N LYS A 14 7.89 41.48 -0.99
CA LYS A 14 8.04 42.04 -2.35
C LYS A 14 9.47 42.19 -2.85
N ALA A 15 10.44 42.33 -1.93
CA ALA A 15 11.87 42.42 -2.24
C ALA A 15 12.58 41.06 -2.26
N LEU A 16 11.87 39.94 -2.08
CA LEU A 16 12.47 38.62 -2.03
C LEU A 16 12.99 38.23 -3.42
N GLU A 17 14.30 38.03 -3.50
CA GLU A 17 15.01 37.67 -4.73
C GLU A 17 15.37 36.18 -4.77
N TYR A 18 15.70 35.62 -3.62
CA TYR A 18 16.14 34.25 -3.45
C TYR A 18 15.33 33.58 -2.34
N LEU A 19 14.66 32.48 -2.68
CA LEU A 19 13.94 31.64 -1.72
C LEU A 19 14.42 30.21 -1.84
N ASP A 20 15.02 29.70 -0.78
CA ASP A 20 15.42 28.30 -0.67
C ASP A 20 14.81 27.68 0.57
N LEU A 21 13.85 26.80 0.32
CA LEU A 21 13.17 25.97 1.31
C LEU A 21 13.43 24.49 1.05
N SER A 22 14.43 24.17 0.23
CA SER A 22 14.75 22.78 -0.12
C SER A 22 15.19 21.96 1.11
N HIS A 23 15.06 20.64 1.03
CA HIS A 23 15.48 19.71 2.10
C HIS A 23 14.79 19.94 3.45
N ASN A 24 13.47 20.13 3.43
CA ASN A 24 12.65 20.27 4.63
C ASN A 24 11.50 19.24 4.63
N LYS A 25 10.55 19.37 5.57
CA LYS A 25 9.35 18.54 5.68
C LYS A 25 8.10 19.36 5.33
N LEU A 26 8.21 20.35 4.45
CA LEU A 26 7.08 21.17 4.05
C LEU A 26 6.09 20.34 3.23
N ASN A 27 4.79 20.55 3.47
CA ASN A 27 3.70 19.79 2.85
C ASN A 27 2.61 20.70 2.29
N GLY A 28 1.60 20.11 1.65
CA GLY A 28 0.50 20.85 1.03
C GLY A 28 0.92 21.55 -0.28
N PRO A 29 0.03 22.37 -0.85
CA PRO A 29 0.26 23.00 -2.14
C PRO A 29 1.22 24.18 -2.09
N ILE A 30 1.89 24.40 -3.22
CA ILE A 30 2.59 25.67 -3.49
C ILE A 30 1.52 26.77 -3.58
N PRO A 31 1.54 27.80 -2.70
CA PRO A 31 0.53 28.86 -2.73
C PRO A 31 0.63 29.66 -4.02
N THR A 32 -0.52 30.04 -4.59
CA THR A 32 -0.59 30.86 -5.82
C THR A 32 0.05 32.23 -5.63
N GLN A 33 0.10 32.70 -4.38
CA GLN A 33 0.72 33.93 -3.90
C GLN A 33 2.23 34.04 -4.21
N ILE A 34 2.92 32.91 -4.45
CA ILE A 34 4.32 32.94 -4.92
C ILE A 34 4.47 33.74 -6.22
N GLY A 35 3.46 33.77 -7.09
CA GLY A 35 3.50 34.57 -8.32
C GLY A 35 3.49 36.09 -8.08
N ASN A 36 3.25 36.55 -6.85
CA ASN A 36 3.21 37.96 -6.47
C ASN A 36 4.58 38.48 -5.95
N LEU A 37 5.68 37.80 -6.29
CA LEU A 37 7.06 38.11 -5.88
C LEU A 37 7.90 38.59 -7.08
N PRO A 38 7.79 39.87 -7.49
CA PRO A 38 8.29 40.33 -8.79
C PRO A 38 9.83 40.26 -8.94
N SER A 39 10.56 40.33 -7.83
CA SER A 39 12.03 40.28 -7.83
C SER A 39 12.60 38.86 -7.74
N LEU A 40 11.75 37.84 -7.57
CA LEU A 40 12.22 36.47 -7.31
C LEU A 40 12.91 35.89 -8.55
N TRP A 41 14.22 35.67 -8.44
CA TRP A 41 15.03 35.07 -9.50
C TRP A 41 15.38 33.61 -9.22
N SER A 42 15.34 33.17 -7.95
CA SER A 42 15.58 31.78 -7.56
C SER A 42 14.53 31.26 -6.59
N LEU A 43 13.84 30.19 -6.99
CA LEU A 43 12.87 29.46 -6.19
C LEU A 43 13.28 27.99 -6.08
N ARG A 44 13.69 27.57 -4.88
CA ARG A 44 14.10 26.18 -4.58
C ARG A 44 13.20 25.58 -3.53
N LEU A 45 12.38 24.62 -3.95
CA LEU A 45 11.43 23.89 -3.12
C LEU A 45 11.68 22.38 -3.13
N GLY A 46 12.78 21.94 -3.75
CA GLY A 46 13.07 20.52 -3.93
C GLY A 46 13.27 19.75 -2.61
N ASN A 47 13.10 18.43 -2.63
CA ASN A 47 13.23 17.57 -1.45
C ASN A 47 12.32 18.00 -0.28
N ASN A 48 11.02 18.02 -0.54
CA ASN A 48 9.97 18.28 0.46
C ASN A 48 8.81 17.28 0.26
N GLN A 49 7.67 17.52 0.91
CA GLN A 49 6.43 16.75 0.78
C GLN A 49 5.31 17.59 0.13
N LEU A 50 5.65 18.56 -0.72
CA LEU A 50 4.69 19.44 -1.37
C LEU A 50 3.82 18.64 -2.35
N SER A 51 2.53 18.96 -2.42
CA SER A 51 1.53 18.22 -3.21
C SER A 51 0.61 19.15 -4.01
N GLY A 52 -0.27 18.59 -4.83
CA GLY A 52 -1.15 19.39 -5.70
C GLY A 52 -0.41 19.95 -6.92
N ARG A 53 -1.03 20.91 -7.61
CA ARG A 53 -0.57 21.38 -8.93
C ARG A 53 0.46 22.51 -8.84
N ILE A 54 1.31 22.60 -9.86
CA ILE A 54 2.15 23.78 -10.08
C ILE A 54 1.23 25.00 -10.37
N PRO A 55 1.27 26.06 -9.55
CA PRO A 55 0.47 27.26 -9.79
C PRO A 55 0.82 27.92 -11.12
N LEU A 56 -0.19 28.23 -11.93
CA LEU A 56 0.02 28.96 -13.20
C LEU A 56 0.64 30.34 -12.99
N GLN A 57 0.44 30.92 -11.79
CA GLN A 57 0.98 32.20 -11.34
C GLN A 57 2.51 32.20 -11.26
N ILE A 58 3.18 31.05 -11.17
CA ILE A 58 4.65 31.03 -11.30
C ILE A 58 5.09 31.62 -12.64
N GLY A 59 4.27 31.49 -13.69
CA GLY A 59 4.53 32.09 -15.01
C GLY A 59 4.48 33.62 -15.07
N SER A 60 4.14 34.33 -13.97
CA SER A 60 4.27 35.79 -13.90
C SER A 60 5.61 36.27 -13.34
N LEU A 61 6.47 35.36 -12.88
CA LEU A 61 7.78 35.66 -12.31
C LEU A 61 8.84 35.88 -13.41
N LEU A 62 8.77 37.01 -14.12
CA LEU A 62 9.61 37.26 -15.30
C LEU A 62 11.12 37.29 -15.01
N SER A 63 11.51 37.56 -13.76
CA SER A 63 12.91 37.54 -13.29
C SER A 63 13.42 36.14 -12.96
N LEU A 64 12.55 35.12 -12.93
CA LEU A 64 12.89 33.78 -12.46
C LEU A 64 13.89 33.10 -13.41
N SER A 65 15.07 32.78 -12.88
CA SER A 65 16.14 32.09 -13.59
C SER A 65 16.36 30.67 -13.09
N TYR A 66 16.09 30.41 -11.81
CA TYR A 66 16.28 29.12 -11.17
C TYR A 66 14.97 28.62 -10.54
N LEU A 67 14.49 27.46 -11.01
CA LEU A 67 13.30 26.83 -10.49
C LEU A 67 13.54 25.33 -10.23
N ASP A 68 13.51 24.95 -8.96
CA ASP A 68 13.63 23.56 -8.52
C ASP A 68 12.40 23.16 -7.69
N LEU A 69 11.62 22.23 -8.23
CA LEU A 69 10.48 21.60 -7.55
C LEU A 69 10.70 20.07 -7.38
N SER A 70 11.92 19.59 -7.59
CA SER A 70 12.23 18.16 -7.65
C SER A 70 11.94 17.42 -6.35
N GLN A 71 11.71 16.11 -6.41
CA GLN A 71 11.54 15.25 -5.22
C GLN A 71 10.44 15.77 -4.27
N ASN A 72 9.23 15.86 -4.81
CA ASN A 72 8.00 16.22 -4.10
C ASN A 72 6.84 15.31 -4.58
N PHE A 73 5.61 15.59 -4.15
CA PHE A 73 4.39 14.89 -4.56
C PHE A 73 3.51 15.75 -5.49
N ILE A 74 4.11 16.66 -6.28
CA ILE A 74 3.38 17.59 -7.14
C ILE A 74 2.74 16.82 -8.30
N ASP A 75 1.48 17.11 -8.61
CA ASP A 75 0.67 16.44 -9.63
C ASP A 75 0.07 17.42 -10.67
N GLY A 76 -0.73 16.89 -11.59
CA GLY A 76 -1.35 17.68 -12.65
C GLY A 76 -0.38 18.03 -13.77
N VAL A 77 -0.69 19.06 -14.56
CA VAL A 77 0.05 19.41 -15.78
C VAL A 77 1.10 20.49 -15.53
N ILE A 78 2.17 20.50 -16.30
CA ILE A 78 3.09 21.65 -16.37
C ILE A 78 2.32 22.81 -17.04
N PRO A 79 2.09 23.95 -16.35
CA PRO A 79 1.32 25.05 -16.92
C PRO A 79 1.97 25.62 -18.19
N SER A 80 1.17 25.94 -19.20
CA SER A 80 1.68 26.60 -20.42
C SER A 80 2.27 27.99 -20.14
N SER A 81 1.86 28.63 -19.04
CA SER A 81 2.43 29.91 -18.57
C SER A 81 3.92 29.81 -18.23
N MET A 82 4.47 28.60 -18.03
CA MET A 82 5.92 28.41 -17.90
C MET A 82 6.68 28.92 -19.12
N GLY A 83 6.07 28.90 -20.31
CA GLY A 83 6.65 29.47 -21.52
C GLY A 83 6.93 30.98 -21.46
N ASN A 84 6.35 31.71 -20.49
CA ASN A 84 6.59 33.14 -20.29
C ASN A 84 7.90 33.44 -19.54
N LEU A 85 8.53 32.44 -18.92
CA LEU A 85 9.73 32.60 -18.09
C LEU A 85 11.00 32.70 -18.94
N THR A 86 11.16 33.82 -19.65
CA THR A 86 12.23 34.00 -20.65
C THR A 86 13.65 34.00 -20.07
N GLN A 87 13.80 34.25 -18.76
CA GLN A 87 15.09 34.26 -18.06
C GLN A 87 15.48 32.90 -17.46
N LEU A 88 14.62 31.89 -17.60
CA LEU A 88 14.79 30.59 -16.94
C LEU A 88 15.94 29.80 -17.58
N THR A 89 16.95 29.50 -16.76
CA THR A 89 18.14 28.74 -17.18
C THR A 89 18.22 27.37 -16.50
N PHE A 90 17.63 27.25 -15.31
CA PHE A 90 17.57 26.00 -14.55
C PHE A 90 16.13 25.63 -14.23
N LEU A 91 15.72 24.45 -14.68
CA LEU A 91 14.42 23.85 -14.36
C LEU A 91 14.62 22.38 -13.96
N ASP A 92 14.26 22.04 -12.73
CA ASP A 92 14.17 20.65 -12.28
C ASP A 92 12.80 20.36 -11.66
N PHE A 93 12.01 19.53 -12.35
CA PHE A 93 10.73 19.00 -11.86
C PHE A 93 10.78 17.48 -11.67
N SER A 94 11.96 16.90 -11.60
CA SER A 94 12.12 15.45 -11.48
C SER A 94 11.49 14.87 -10.23
N GLN A 95 11.17 13.57 -10.28
CA GLN A 95 10.65 12.81 -9.14
C GLN A 95 9.41 13.46 -8.52
N ASN A 96 8.40 13.66 -9.37
CA ASN A 96 7.08 14.15 -9.00
C ASN A 96 6.01 13.27 -9.70
N ASN A 97 4.74 13.65 -9.63
CA ASN A 97 3.62 12.97 -10.27
C ASN A 97 2.99 13.80 -11.41
N LEU A 98 3.81 14.58 -12.14
CA LEU A 98 3.32 15.44 -13.23
C LEU A 98 2.81 14.61 -14.41
N THR A 99 1.75 15.08 -15.06
CA THR A 99 0.99 14.45 -16.15
C THR A 99 0.87 15.38 -17.35
N GLY A 100 0.33 14.87 -18.45
CA GLY A 100 0.04 15.68 -19.64
C GLY A 100 1.29 15.96 -20.49
N MET A 101 1.16 16.95 -21.38
CA MET A 101 2.19 17.29 -22.36
C MET A 101 3.19 18.29 -21.81
N ILE A 102 4.44 18.21 -22.31
CA ILE A 102 5.45 19.23 -22.03
C ILE A 102 5.09 20.48 -22.85
N PRO A 103 4.85 21.65 -22.20
CA PRO A 103 4.55 22.87 -22.92
C PRO A 103 5.75 23.31 -23.77
N ARG A 104 5.50 24.13 -24.79
CA ARG A 104 6.58 24.75 -25.55
C ARG A 104 7.32 25.74 -24.65
N LEU A 105 8.60 25.51 -24.45
CA LEU A 105 9.53 26.41 -23.77
C LEU A 105 10.43 27.02 -24.84
N SER A 106 10.48 28.34 -24.92
CA SER A 106 11.06 29.07 -26.05
C SER A 106 12.46 29.64 -25.79
N TYR A 107 13.13 29.19 -24.74
CA TYR A 107 14.37 29.76 -24.21
C TYR A 107 15.43 28.69 -23.94
N HIS A 108 16.69 29.10 -23.81
CA HIS A 108 17.83 28.19 -23.70
C HIS A 108 18.04 27.74 -22.24
N LEU A 109 17.61 26.52 -21.94
CA LEU A 109 17.79 25.90 -20.63
C LEU A 109 19.19 25.28 -20.53
N GLN A 110 19.98 25.75 -19.56
CA GLN A 110 21.27 25.14 -19.22
C GLN A 110 21.08 23.82 -18.46
N HIS A 111 20.06 23.77 -17.61
CA HIS A 111 19.65 22.57 -16.91
C HIS A 111 18.15 22.36 -17.09
N PHE A 112 17.80 21.16 -17.53
CA PHE A 112 16.42 20.73 -17.67
C PHE A 112 16.28 19.28 -17.24
N ASN A 113 15.36 19.03 -16.31
CA ASN A 113 15.14 17.72 -15.77
C ASN A 113 13.66 17.47 -15.44
N LEU A 114 13.11 16.41 -16.04
CA LEU A 114 11.73 15.95 -15.85
C LEU A 114 11.68 14.45 -15.46
N LEU A 115 12.82 13.85 -15.09
CA LEU A 115 12.91 12.41 -14.87
C LEU A 115 11.93 11.93 -13.79
N PHE A 116 11.43 10.70 -13.94
CA PHE A 116 10.45 10.07 -13.06
C PHE A 116 9.22 10.94 -12.76
N ASN A 117 8.46 11.23 -13.81
CA ASN A 117 7.09 11.74 -13.75
C ASN A 117 6.17 10.82 -14.57
N THR A 118 4.93 11.25 -14.84
CA THR A 118 3.93 10.55 -15.66
C THR A 118 3.57 11.34 -16.93
N LEU A 119 4.52 12.11 -17.46
CA LEU A 119 4.31 12.95 -18.64
C LEU A 119 4.11 12.09 -19.90
N GLY A 120 3.37 12.64 -20.86
CA GLY A 120 3.11 11.98 -22.13
C GLY A 120 2.94 12.91 -23.31
N GLY A 121 2.89 12.32 -24.51
CA GLY A 121 2.80 13.06 -25.76
C GLY A 121 4.17 13.42 -26.35
N LEU A 122 4.14 14.31 -27.35
CA LEU A 122 5.32 14.69 -28.13
C LEU A 122 6.28 15.53 -27.28
N ILE A 123 7.57 15.17 -27.27
CA ILE A 123 8.63 16.04 -26.76
C ILE A 123 8.81 17.22 -27.74
N PRO A 124 8.63 18.48 -27.31
CA PRO A 124 8.78 19.65 -28.18
C PRO A 124 10.17 19.74 -28.80
N ASP A 125 10.25 20.17 -30.07
CA ASP A 125 11.50 20.25 -30.84
C ASP A 125 12.59 21.12 -30.16
N GLY A 126 12.18 22.15 -29.41
CA GLY A 126 13.08 23.01 -28.64
C GLY A 126 13.84 22.28 -27.52
N LEU A 127 13.41 21.07 -27.14
CA LEU A 127 14.03 20.26 -26.08
C LEU A 127 14.82 19.06 -26.63
N MET A 128 14.99 18.96 -27.95
CA MET A 128 15.70 17.84 -28.60
C MET A 128 17.20 17.81 -28.24
N GLN A 129 17.78 18.94 -27.84
CA GLN A 129 19.18 19.05 -27.42
C GLN A 129 19.41 18.60 -25.97
N ILE A 130 18.33 18.44 -25.18
CA ILE A 130 18.42 18.03 -23.79
C ILE A 130 18.76 16.53 -23.71
N PRO A 131 19.65 16.11 -22.78
CA PRO A 131 19.97 14.70 -22.60
C PRO A 131 18.73 13.83 -22.37
N THR A 132 18.67 12.67 -23.04
CA THR A 132 17.56 11.70 -22.93
C THR A 132 17.28 11.27 -21.50
N LYS A 133 18.32 11.21 -20.66
CA LYS A 133 18.22 10.90 -19.23
C LYS A 133 17.28 11.84 -18.45
N SER A 134 17.15 13.10 -18.89
CA SER A 134 16.25 14.09 -18.28
C SER A 134 14.78 13.77 -18.48
N PHE A 135 14.44 12.81 -19.34
CA PHE A 135 13.07 12.39 -19.63
C PHE A 135 12.77 10.97 -19.13
N THR A 136 13.77 10.24 -18.63
CA THR A 136 13.65 8.86 -18.14
C THR A 136 12.50 8.70 -17.15
N GLY A 137 11.76 7.59 -17.21
CA GLY A 137 10.65 7.31 -16.29
C GLY A 137 9.28 7.82 -16.76
N ASN A 138 9.23 8.70 -17.76
CA ASN A 138 7.99 9.17 -18.37
C ASN A 138 7.55 8.26 -19.53
N LYS A 139 6.82 7.17 -19.22
CA LYS A 139 6.46 6.14 -20.21
C LYS A 139 5.60 6.65 -21.38
N GLY A 140 4.87 7.75 -21.20
CA GLY A 140 3.97 8.31 -22.21
C GLY A 140 4.67 9.21 -23.23
N LEU A 141 5.94 9.57 -23.03
CA LEU A 141 6.65 10.48 -23.93
C LEU A 141 7.06 9.78 -25.22
N CYS A 142 6.92 10.50 -26.32
CA CYS A 142 7.30 10.05 -27.65
C CYS A 142 7.94 11.19 -28.43
N GLY A 143 8.71 10.87 -29.47
CA GLY A 143 9.37 11.90 -30.28
C GLY A 143 10.44 11.31 -31.19
N SER A 144 11.16 12.19 -31.89
CA SER A 144 12.25 11.78 -32.79
C SER A 144 13.61 11.71 -32.08
N ILE A 145 13.65 11.79 -30.75
CA ILE A 145 14.88 11.68 -29.94
C ILE A 145 15.30 10.20 -29.87
N THR A 146 16.59 9.94 -29.96
CA THR A 146 17.17 8.60 -29.78
C THR A 146 16.77 8.01 -28.43
N GLY A 147 16.27 6.76 -28.42
CA GLY A 147 15.79 6.10 -27.19
C GLY A 147 14.31 6.32 -26.85
N PHE A 148 13.59 7.18 -27.58
CA PHE A 148 12.13 7.32 -27.47
C PHE A 148 11.41 6.66 -28.64
N ARG A 149 10.22 6.09 -28.39
CA ARG A 149 9.36 5.60 -29.48
C ARG A 149 8.92 6.80 -30.31
N ARG A 150 8.92 6.66 -31.64
CA ARG A 150 8.24 7.64 -32.50
C ARG A 150 6.78 7.69 -32.06
N CYS A 151 6.24 8.89 -31.94
CA CYS A 151 4.81 9.04 -31.69
C CYS A 151 4.08 8.25 -32.77
N LEU A 152 3.17 7.37 -32.39
CA LEU A 152 2.30 6.74 -33.37
C LEU A 152 1.69 7.90 -34.17
N PRO A 153 1.80 7.88 -35.51
CA PRO A 153 1.09 8.86 -36.31
C PRO A 153 -0.34 8.76 -35.84
N SER A 154 -0.87 9.90 -35.39
CA SER A 154 -2.29 10.02 -35.19
C SER A 154 -2.87 9.76 -36.57
N THR A 155 -3.24 8.52 -36.86
CA THR A 155 -4.31 8.28 -37.78
C THR A 155 -5.39 9.18 -37.22
N THR A 156 -5.68 10.22 -37.98
CA THR A 156 -6.91 10.95 -37.83
C THR A 156 -8.01 9.92 -38.00
N VAL A 157 -8.33 9.22 -36.92
CA VAL A 157 -9.70 8.86 -36.62
C VAL A 157 -10.40 10.14 -36.19
N ASN A 158 -10.36 11.14 -37.08
CA ASN A 158 -11.55 11.85 -37.48
C ASN A 158 -12.46 10.87 -38.24
N ARG A 159 -12.83 9.75 -37.61
CA ARG A 159 -14.25 9.42 -37.61
C ARG A 159 -14.88 10.36 -36.58
N LYS A 160 -15.08 11.61 -37.01
CA LYS A 160 -16.45 12.11 -36.93
C LYS A 160 -17.27 11.06 -37.68
N ARG A 161 -17.78 10.07 -36.94
CA ARG A 161 -18.96 9.37 -37.35
C ARG A 161 -20.02 10.48 -37.40
N LYS A 162 -20.14 11.16 -38.55
CA LYS A 162 -21.42 11.70 -38.99
C LYS A 162 -22.29 10.47 -39.20
N ILE A 163 -22.74 9.85 -38.11
CA ILE A 163 -23.96 9.09 -38.17
C ILE A 163 -25.00 10.18 -38.40
N LYS A 164 -25.46 10.33 -39.64
CA LYS A 164 -26.81 10.83 -39.84
C LYS A 164 -27.69 9.79 -39.16
N VAL A 165 -27.93 9.96 -37.87
CA VAL A 165 -28.99 9.23 -37.18
C VAL A 165 -30.24 9.83 -37.79
N LYS A 166 -30.82 9.16 -38.78
CA LYS A 166 -32.27 9.29 -38.95
C LYS A 166 -32.80 8.76 -37.63
N HIS A 167 -33.18 9.67 -36.73
CA HIS A 167 -33.91 9.31 -35.53
C HIS A 167 -35.16 8.59 -36.02
N ASN A 168 -35.15 7.26 -35.92
CA ASN A 168 -36.34 6.49 -36.18
C ASN A 168 -37.24 6.81 -34.98
N LEU A 169 -38.20 7.71 -35.18
CA LEU A 169 -39.09 8.28 -34.16
C LEU A 169 -39.70 7.17 -33.28
N THR A 170 -39.91 6.00 -33.86
CA THR A 170 -40.31 4.76 -33.20
C THR A 170 -39.40 4.36 -32.04
N VAL A 171 -38.06 4.44 -32.16
CA VAL A 171 -37.12 4.01 -31.11
C VAL A 171 -37.07 4.99 -29.93
N ILE A 172 -37.21 6.29 -30.21
CA ILE A 172 -37.24 7.33 -29.16
C ILE A 172 -38.51 7.24 -28.33
N ILE A 173 -39.60 6.72 -28.88
CA ILE A 173 -40.86 6.54 -28.15
C ILE A 173 -40.88 5.15 -27.49
N LEU A 174 -40.47 4.08 -28.18
CA LEU A 174 -40.57 2.72 -27.65
C LEU A 174 -39.70 2.52 -26.40
N VAL A 175 -38.48 3.04 -26.39
CA VAL A 175 -37.53 2.79 -25.29
C VAL A 175 -37.97 3.44 -23.98
N PRO A 176 -38.37 4.73 -23.94
CA PRO A 176 -38.96 5.32 -22.73
C PRO A 176 -40.27 4.67 -22.31
N THR A 177 -41.15 4.29 -23.25
CA THR A 177 -42.40 3.61 -22.89
C THR A 177 -42.16 2.23 -22.27
N LEU A 178 -41.17 1.48 -22.77
CA LEU A 178 -40.80 0.18 -22.22
C LEU A 178 -40.16 0.33 -20.84
N LEU A 179 -39.28 1.31 -20.65
CA LEU A 179 -38.69 1.61 -19.34
C LEU A 179 -39.74 2.06 -18.32
N PHE A 180 -40.74 2.84 -18.75
CA PHE A 180 -41.87 3.24 -17.90
C PHE A 180 -42.77 2.05 -17.53
N LEU A 181 -43.04 1.15 -18.48
CA LEU A 181 -43.78 -0.09 -18.21
C LEU A 181 -43.04 -1.01 -17.23
N ILE A 182 -41.71 -1.14 -17.36
CA ILE A 182 -40.88 -1.90 -16.43
C ILE A 182 -40.92 -1.25 -15.04
N SER A 183 -40.77 0.07 -14.96
CA SER A 183 -40.81 0.81 -13.69
C SER A 183 -42.15 0.69 -12.99
N THR A 184 -43.26 0.78 -13.73
CA THR A 184 -44.62 0.61 -13.17
C THR A 184 -44.87 -0.84 -12.72
N CYS A 185 -44.41 -1.84 -13.48
CA CYS A 185 -44.46 -3.25 -13.06
C CYS A 185 -43.66 -3.51 -11.77
N VAL A 186 -42.45 -2.93 -11.63
CA VAL A 186 -41.64 -3.05 -10.42
C VAL A 186 -42.35 -2.38 -9.24
N LEU A 187 -42.93 -1.19 -9.44
CA LEU A 187 -43.68 -0.50 -8.39
C LEU A 187 -44.92 -1.30 -7.96
N LEU A 188 -45.65 -1.89 -8.90
CA LEU A 188 -46.80 -2.76 -8.60
C LEU A 188 -46.38 -4.06 -7.91
N MET A 189 -45.22 -4.64 -8.26
CA MET A 189 -44.65 -5.77 -7.51
C MET A 189 -44.30 -5.37 -6.09
N VAL A 190 -43.67 -4.21 -5.88
CA VAL A 190 -43.33 -3.71 -4.53
C VAL A 190 -44.60 -3.43 -3.72
N ILE A 191 -45.63 -2.85 -4.32
CA ILE A 191 -46.93 -2.63 -3.66
C ILE A 191 -47.60 -3.96 -3.33
N ARG A 192 -47.61 -4.93 -4.27
CA ARG A 192 -48.13 -6.27 -4.01
C ARG A 192 -47.35 -6.98 -2.91
N PHE A 193 -46.03 -6.86 -2.89
CA PHE A 193 -45.18 -7.44 -1.85
C PHE A 193 -45.46 -6.81 -0.49
N ARG A 194 -45.66 -5.48 -0.44
CA ARG A 194 -46.05 -4.77 0.80
C ARG A 194 -47.48 -5.08 1.24
N CYS A 195 -48.40 -5.35 0.33
CA CYS A 195 -49.76 -5.80 0.64
C CYS A 195 -49.78 -7.27 1.08
N LEU A 196 -48.99 -8.16 0.46
CA LEU A 196 -48.82 -9.55 0.89
C LEU A 196 -48.18 -9.63 2.28
N ALA A 197 -47.18 -8.78 2.55
CA ALA A 197 -46.51 -8.69 3.84
C ALA A 197 -47.45 -8.23 4.98
N LYS A 198 -48.58 -7.60 4.65
CA LYS A 198 -49.62 -7.26 5.65
C LYS A 198 -50.60 -8.39 5.93
N SER A 199 -50.60 -9.50 5.18
CA SER A 199 -51.63 -10.53 5.24
C SER A 199 -51.18 -11.89 5.79
N LEU A 200 -49.93 -12.09 6.22
CA LEU A 200 -49.48 -13.36 6.77
C LEU A 200 -48.92 -13.16 8.20
N LYS A 201 -49.76 -13.44 9.20
CA LYS A 201 -49.31 -13.97 10.49
C LYS A 201 -49.68 -15.46 10.51
N PRO A 202 -48.68 -16.35 10.50
CA PRO A 202 -48.67 -17.49 11.43
C PRO A 202 -47.25 -17.74 11.97
N ASP A 203 -47.07 -17.85 13.28
CA ASP A 203 -47.25 -19.04 14.14
C ASP A 203 -46.03 -19.96 14.16
N HIS A 204 -45.62 -20.32 15.37
CA HIS A 204 -44.38 -21.02 15.69
C HIS A 204 -44.42 -22.49 15.23
N THR A 205 -43.34 -22.99 14.63
CA THR A 205 -42.58 -24.19 15.08
C THR A 205 -41.41 -24.50 14.12
N PRO A 206 -40.30 -25.07 14.61
CA PRO A 206 -39.03 -25.13 13.88
C PRO A 206 -38.85 -26.46 13.15
N THR A 207 -38.47 -26.41 11.87
CA THR A 207 -37.93 -27.59 11.17
C THR A 207 -36.42 -27.47 10.99
N LYS A 208 -35.77 -28.42 11.67
CA LYS A 208 -34.36 -28.78 11.68
C LYS A 208 -33.82 -29.11 10.28
N ASN A 209 -32.52 -28.91 10.16
CA ASN A 209 -31.59 -29.49 9.19
C ASN A 209 -31.57 -28.84 7.79
N GLY A 210 -30.79 -27.77 7.69
CA GLY A 210 -30.17 -27.31 6.44
C GLY A 210 -28.75 -26.85 6.75
N ASP A 211 -27.77 -27.49 6.13
CA ASP A 211 -26.34 -27.26 6.30
C ASP A 211 -25.97 -25.85 5.80
N LEU A 212 -25.42 -25.01 6.66
CA LEU A 212 -25.26 -23.56 6.46
C LEU A 212 -24.10 -23.18 5.51
N PHE A 213 -23.53 -24.13 4.77
CA PHE A 213 -22.35 -23.92 3.91
C PHE A 213 -22.53 -24.37 2.45
N SER A 214 -23.74 -24.28 1.91
CA SER A 214 -23.92 -24.23 0.46
C SER A 214 -23.88 -22.76 -0.02
N VAL A 215 -22.67 -22.31 -0.33
CA VAL A 215 -22.33 -21.39 -1.43
C VAL A 215 -23.47 -20.49 -1.94
N TRP A 216 -23.45 -19.22 -1.53
CA TRP A 216 -23.94 -18.05 -2.28
C TRP A 216 -25.44 -17.95 -2.60
N ASP A 217 -26.31 -18.06 -1.60
CA ASP A 217 -27.62 -17.40 -1.65
C ASP A 217 -28.17 -17.23 -0.23
N TYR A 218 -28.05 -16.05 0.39
CA TYR A 218 -29.07 -15.61 1.35
C TYR A 218 -29.02 -14.13 1.75
N ASP A 219 -30.23 -13.57 1.89
CA ASP A 219 -30.62 -12.22 2.27
C ASP A 219 -30.01 -11.75 3.62
N GLY A 220 -29.27 -10.63 3.56
CA GLY A 220 -28.55 -10.01 4.68
C GLY A 220 -29.39 -9.40 5.81
N ASN A 221 -30.70 -9.71 5.91
CA ASN A 221 -31.59 -9.15 6.94
C ASN A 221 -32.06 -10.16 8.01
N ILE A 222 -31.86 -11.46 7.84
CA ILE A 222 -32.37 -12.47 8.79
C ILE A 222 -31.29 -12.95 9.77
N ALA A 223 -30.00 -12.80 9.45
CA ALA A 223 -28.91 -13.22 10.32
C ALA A 223 -28.56 -12.22 11.45
N LEU A 224 -28.90 -10.93 11.30
CA LEU A 224 -28.48 -9.89 12.25
C LEU A 224 -29.21 -10.02 13.59
N ASP A 225 -30.50 -10.34 13.57
CA ASP A 225 -31.33 -10.44 14.79
C ASP A 225 -30.95 -11.65 15.65
N ASP A 226 -30.64 -12.80 15.04
CA ASP A 226 -30.21 -14.00 15.78
C ASP A 226 -28.79 -13.85 16.34
N ILE A 227 -27.92 -13.11 15.63
CA ILE A 227 -26.61 -12.70 16.13
C ILE A 227 -26.80 -11.74 17.31
N ILE A 228 -27.61 -10.68 17.20
CA ILE A 228 -27.87 -9.73 18.31
C ILE A 228 -28.47 -10.43 19.53
N ARG A 229 -29.39 -11.39 19.35
CA ARG A 229 -29.99 -12.18 20.43
C ARG A 229 -28.97 -13.11 21.11
N ALA A 230 -28.00 -13.63 20.37
CA ALA A 230 -26.96 -14.52 20.89
C ALA A 230 -25.86 -13.79 21.69
N ILE A 231 -25.61 -12.50 21.43
CA ILE A 231 -24.52 -11.75 22.10
C ILE A 231 -25.00 -11.07 23.41
N GLY A 232 -26.30 -11.13 23.75
CA GLY A 232 -26.81 -10.51 24.97
C GLY A 232 -26.35 -9.06 25.13
N ASP A 233 -26.54 -8.24 24.09
CA ASP A 233 -26.17 -6.81 24.08
C ASP A 233 -24.66 -6.51 24.19
N PHE A 234 -23.80 -7.36 23.60
CA PHE A 234 -22.32 -7.21 23.63
C PHE A 234 -21.75 -7.29 25.05
N ASP A 235 -22.28 -8.20 25.87
CA ASP A 235 -21.79 -8.49 27.21
C ASP A 235 -20.29 -8.86 27.16
N ILE A 236 -19.50 -8.24 28.04
CA ILE A 236 -18.05 -8.42 28.20
C ILE A 236 -17.68 -9.89 28.41
N LYS A 237 -18.59 -10.71 28.95
CA LYS A 237 -18.41 -12.14 29.20
C LYS A 237 -18.03 -12.95 27.94
N TYR A 238 -18.38 -12.47 26.75
CA TYR A 238 -18.15 -13.16 25.48
C TYR A 238 -16.97 -12.60 24.67
N ASN A 239 -16.26 -11.58 25.18
CA ASN A 239 -15.09 -10.99 24.54
C ASN A 239 -13.88 -11.95 24.65
N ILE A 240 -13.31 -12.33 23.50
CA ILE A 240 -12.16 -13.23 23.41
C ILE A 240 -10.85 -12.52 23.04
N GLY A 241 -10.89 -11.21 22.78
CA GLY A 241 -9.71 -10.41 22.49
C GLY A 241 -10.07 -9.05 21.92
N THR A 242 -9.36 -8.01 22.37
CA THR A 242 -9.55 -6.64 21.87
C THR A 242 -8.26 -6.14 21.22
N GLY A 243 -8.31 -5.89 19.91
CA GLY A 243 -7.20 -5.32 19.13
C GLY A 243 -7.50 -3.89 18.68
N GLY A 244 -6.50 -3.20 18.12
CA GLY A 244 -6.57 -1.76 17.81
C GLY A 244 -7.66 -1.30 16.83
N TYR A 245 -8.33 -2.23 16.15
CA TYR A 245 -9.44 -1.95 15.23
C TYR A 245 -10.76 -2.62 15.64
N GLY A 246 -10.83 -3.32 16.78
CA GLY A 246 -12.06 -3.99 17.21
C GLY A 246 -11.92 -5.07 18.29
N SER A 247 -13.02 -5.32 18.99
CA SER A 247 -13.21 -6.43 19.94
C SER A 247 -13.80 -7.63 19.22
N VAL A 248 -13.22 -8.80 19.44
CA VAL A 248 -13.70 -10.07 18.89
C VAL A 248 -14.48 -10.79 19.97
N TYR A 249 -15.71 -11.20 19.64
CA TYR A 249 -16.60 -11.92 20.53
C TYR A 249 -16.76 -13.35 20.04
N LYS A 250 -16.76 -14.31 20.96
CA LYS A 250 -17.13 -15.69 20.66
C LYS A 250 -18.64 -15.81 20.71
N VAL A 251 -19.25 -16.15 19.59
CA VAL A 251 -20.69 -16.37 19.47
C VAL A 251 -20.93 -17.86 19.20
N VAL A 252 -21.84 -18.47 19.97
CA VAL A 252 -22.30 -19.83 19.71
C VAL A 252 -23.69 -19.70 19.11
N LEU A 253 -23.83 -20.09 17.84
CA LEU A 253 -25.11 -20.07 17.15
C LEU A 253 -26.04 -21.15 17.72
N PRO A 254 -27.37 -21.01 17.55
CA PRO A 254 -28.33 -22.06 17.92
C PRO A 254 -28.04 -23.43 17.28
N SER A 255 -27.31 -23.46 16.16
CA SER A 255 -26.83 -24.66 15.50
C SER A 255 -25.65 -25.35 16.20
N GLY A 256 -25.07 -24.75 17.24
CA GLY A 256 -23.87 -25.23 17.93
C GLY A 256 -22.55 -24.76 17.30
N ASN A 257 -22.61 -24.10 16.13
CA ASN A 257 -21.44 -23.56 15.46
C ASN A 257 -20.88 -22.36 16.23
N VAL A 258 -19.57 -22.38 16.46
CA VAL A 258 -18.85 -21.27 17.10
C VAL A 258 -18.31 -20.33 16.03
N ILE A 259 -18.64 -19.05 16.14
CA ILE A 259 -18.19 -17.98 15.26
C ILE A 259 -17.47 -16.89 16.07
N ALA A 260 -16.50 -16.24 15.43
CA ALA A 260 -15.81 -15.07 15.97
C ALA A 260 -16.38 -13.79 15.32
N LEU A 261 -16.99 -12.93 16.12
CA LEU A 261 -17.64 -11.70 15.67
C LEU A 261 -16.77 -10.49 16.01
N LYS A 262 -16.24 -9.76 15.02
CA LYS A 262 -15.37 -8.59 15.24
C LYS A 262 -16.18 -7.29 15.23
N LYS A 263 -16.40 -6.68 16.40
CA LYS A 263 -16.98 -5.34 16.60
C LYS A 263 -15.87 -4.30 16.48
N LEU A 264 -15.97 -3.39 15.51
CA LEU A 264 -14.92 -2.38 15.30
C LEU A 264 -14.94 -1.32 16.42
N HIS A 265 -13.83 -1.16 17.13
CA HIS A 265 -13.63 -0.18 18.21
C HIS A 265 -12.66 0.91 17.74
N ARG A 266 -12.95 2.17 18.10
CA ARG A 266 -11.94 3.23 18.10
C ARG A 266 -11.06 3.03 19.35
N PHE A 267 -9.84 2.57 19.10
CA PHE A 267 -8.65 2.59 19.94
C PHE A 267 -8.54 1.69 21.19
N GLU A 268 -7.28 1.29 21.38
CA GLU A 268 -6.60 0.57 22.48
C GLU A 268 -6.65 -0.97 22.46
N ALA A 269 -5.46 -1.57 22.60
CA ALA A 269 -5.14 -2.97 22.30
C ALA A 269 -4.45 -3.66 23.50
N GLU A 270 -4.79 -4.93 23.74
CA GLU A 270 -4.06 -5.84 24.65
C GLU A 270 -3.70 -7.16 23.95
N GLN A 271 -2.54 -7.73 24.31
CA GLN A 271 -1.80 -8.83 23.67
C GLN A 271 -2.35 -10.25 23.95
N PRO A 272 -2.16 -11.24 23.05
CA PRO A 272 -2.35 -12.66 23.37
C PRO A 272 -1.10 -13.55 23.23
N ALA A 273 -1.28 -14.79 23.70
CA ALA A 273 -0.32 -15.79 24.18
C ALA A 273 0.56 -16.54 23.15
N SER A 274 1.60 -17.20 23.68
CA SER A 274 2.73 -17.85 23.02
C SER A 274 2.39 -18.88 21.93
N ILE A 275 2.84 -18.60 20.70
CA ILE A 275 2.80 -19.49 19.53
C ILE A 275 3.86 -20.59 19.65
N LYS A 276 3.52 -21.84 19.32
CA LYS A 276 4.52 -22.91 19.16
C LYS A 276 5.30 -22.70 17.86
N VAL A 277 6.61 -22.44 17.98
CA VAL A 277 7.56 -22.19 16.87
C VAL A 277 7.48 -23.23 15.75
N SER A 278 7.14 -24.48 16.04
CA SER A 278 7.05 -25.57 15.05
C SER A 278 5.81 -25.52 14.16
N GLU A 279 4.68 -25.00 14.64
CA GLU A 279 3.41 -24.92 13.88
C GLU A 279 3.40 -23.70 12.93
N MET A 280 4.20 -22.67 13.24
CA MET A 280 4.43 -21.50 12.38
C MET A 280 5.09 -21.85 11.04
N ARG A 281 5.94 -22.88 11.02
CA ARG A 281 6.80 -23.27 9.88
C ARG A 281 6.02 -23.50 8.58
N SER A 282 4.77 -23.94 8.68
CA SER A 282 3.99 -24.33 7.50
C SER A 282 2.92 -23.29 7.16
N SER A 283 2.03 -22.93 8.08
CA SER A 283 0.76 -22.31 7.68
C SER A 283 0.89 -20.87 7.18
N ILE A 284 1.71 -20.03 7.81
CA ILE A 284 1.89 -18.63 7.35
C ILE A 284 2.73 -18.61 6.07
N ALA A 285 3.81 -19.40 6.00
CA ALA A 285 4.63 -19.48 4.81
C ALA A 285 3.83 -20.03 3.60
N HIS A 286 2.97 -21.02 3.81
CA HIS A 286 2.05 -21.52 2.79
C HIS A 286 1.02 -20.46 2.39
N ALA A 287 0.42 -19.74 3.35
CA ALA A 287 -0.52 -18.67 3.03
C ALA A 287 0.12 -17.56 2.19
N LEU A 288 1.32 -17.11 2.56
CA LEU A 288 2.09 -16.13 1.78
C LEU A 288 2.47 -16.69 0.40
N SER A 289 2.90 -17.95 0.32
CA SER A 289 3.22 -18.62 -0.95
C SER A 289 2.00 -18.69 -1.88
N TYR A 290 0.85 -19.10 -1.35
CA TYR A 290 -0.43 -19.17 -2.07
C TYR A 290 -0.82 -17.80 -2.63
N MET A 291 -0.71 -16.75 -1.81
CA MET A 291 -1.02 -15.39 -2.24
C MET A 291 -0.12 -14.89 -3.38
N TYR A 292 1.16 -15.24 -3.39
CA TYR A 292 2.12 -14.74 -4.39
C TYR A 292 2.19 -15.58 -5.66
N HIS A 293 1.97 -16.88 -5.54
CA HIS A 293 2.27 -17.83 -6.61
C HIS A 293 1.05 -18.54 -7.17
N ASP A 294 -0.01 -18.71 -6.36
CA ASP A 294 -1.21 -19.45 -6.76
C ASP A 294 -2.39 -18.51 -7.09
N CYS A 295 -2.35 -17.26 -6.62
CA CYS A 295 -3.34 -16.23 -6.96
C CYS A 295 -2.94 -15.44 -8.21
N SER A 296 -3.92 -15.14 -9.07
CA SER A 296 -3.74 -14.29 -10.27
C SER A 296 -4.84 -13.22 -10.34
N PRO A 297 -4.52 -11.91 -10.22
CA PRO A 297 -3.17 -11.36 -9.96
C PRO A 297 -2.65 -11.68 -8.54
N PRO A 298 -1.32 -11.70 -8.32
CA PRO A 298 -0.73 -11.96 -7.00
C PRO A 298 -1.22 -10.97 -5.93
N ILE A 299 -1.35 -11.43 -4.69
CA ILE A 299 -1.86 -10.64 -3.57
C ILE A 299 -0.71 -10.31 -2.62
N VAL A 300 -0.53 -9.04 -2.25
CA VAL A 300 0.38 -8.60 -1.18
C VAL A 300 -0.44 -8.05 -0.02
N HIS A 301 -0.27 -8.61 1.17
CA HIS A 301 -1.05 -8.29 2.36
C HIS A 301 -0.77 -6.89 2.91
N ARG A 302 0.51 -6.48 2.91
CA ARG A 302 1.05 -5.18 3.36
C ARG A 302 0.98 -4.92 4.86
N ASP A 303 0.52 -5.89 5.65
CA ASP A 303 0.41 -5.76 7.10
C ASP A 303 0.58 -7.09 7.82
N ILE A 304 1.62 -7.85 7.46
CA ILE A 304 1.99 -9.06 8.18
C ILE A 304 2.62 -8.66 9.52
N SER A 305 1.88 -8.86 10.60
CA SER A 305 2.28 -8.56 11.99
C SER A 305 1.58 -9.51 12.97
N SER A 306 2.04 -9.56 14.22
CA SER A 306 1.46 -10.43 15.25
C SER A 306 -0.03 -10.15 15.52
N ASN A 307 -0.50 -8.93 15.29
CA ASN A 307 -1.91 -8.54 15.44
C ASN A 307 -2.83 -9.14 14.36
N ASN A 308 -2.27 -9.49 13.22
CA ASN A 308 -2.99 -9.97 12.04
C ASN A 308 -2.79 -11.48 11.83
N ILE A 309 -2.17 -12.16 12.79
CA ILE A 309 -2.11 -13.62 12.83
C ILE A 309 -3.11 -14.11 13.88
N LEU A 310 -4.13 -14.82 13.44
CA LEU A 310 -5.10 -15.47 14.31
C LEU A 310 -4.73 -16.92 14.54
N LEU A 311 -5.02 -17.43 15.74
CA LEU A 311 -4.84 -18.84 16.07
C LEU A 311 -6.22 -19.49 16.16
N ASN A 312 -6.38 -20.67 15.54
CA ASN A 312 -7.59 -21.47 15.73
C ASN A 312 -7.55 -22.23 17.08
N SER A 313 -8.58 -23.01 17.37
CA SER A 313 -8.69 -23.79 18.61
C SER A 313 -7.61 -24.87 18.79
N ILE A 314 -6.86 -25.19 17.74
CA ILE A 314 -5.74 -26.14 17.76
C ILE A 314 -4.38 -25.43 17.60
N SER A 315 -4.33 -24.10 17.82
CA SER A 315 -3.14 -23.25 17.74
C SER A 315 -2.48 -23.14 16.36
N GLU A 316 -3.19 -23.49 15.28
CA GLU A 316 -2.70 -23.25 13.93
C GLU A 316 -2.87 -21.78 13.55
N PRO A 317 -1.84 -21.15 12.95
CA PRO A 317 -1.90 -19.75 12.57
C PRO A 317 -2.55 -19.51 11.21
N PHE A 318 -3.36 -18.45 11.14
CA PHE A 318 -4.04 -17.95 9.95
C PHE A 318 -3.72 -16.47 9.75
N VAL A 319 -3.43 -16.10 8.50
CA VAL A 319 -3.29 -14.69 8.11
C VAL A 319 -4.67 -14.06 8.02
N ALA A 320 -4.87 -12.92 8.69
CA ALA A 320 -6.12 -12.19 8.74
C ALA A 320 -5.92 -10.70 8.45
N ASP A 321 -7.02 -9.99 8.25
CA ASP A 321 -7.06 -8.53 7.98
C ASP A 321 -6.43 -8.08 6.65
N PHE A 322 -7.09 -8.46 5.56
CA PHE A 322 -6.71 -8.10 4.19
C PHE A 322 -7.10 -6.67 3.78
N ARG A 323 -7.47 -5.79 4.73
CA ARG A 323 -7.94 -4.43 4.40
C ARG A 323 -6.88 -3.59 3.72
N THR A 324 -5.61 -3.85 4.03
CA THR A 324 -4.46 -3.20 3.41
C THR A 324 -3.98 -3.93 2.16
N ALA A 325 -4.51 -5.12 1.86
CA ALA A 325 -4.00 -5.97 0.80
C ALA A 325 -4.15 -5.33 -0.58
N LYS A 326 -3.22 -5.67 -1.47
CA LYS A 326 -3.16 -5.17 -2.84
C LYS A 326 -2.99 -6.32 -3.82
N LEU A 327 -3.71 -6.26 -4.92
CA LEU A 327 -3.43 -7.05 -6.11
C LEU A 327 -2.25 -6.41 -6.89
N LEU A 328 -1.20 -7.19 -7.14
CA LEU A 328 -0.09 -6.78 -7.99
C LEU A 328 -0.49 -6.93 -9.45
N ASP A 329 -0.95 -5.82 -10.02
CA ASP A 329 -1.26 -5.74 -11.44
C ASP A 329 0.03 -5.40 -12.22
N PRO A 330 0.50 -6.27 -13.13
CA PRO A 330 1.70 -6.04 -13.94
C PRO A 330 1.59 -4.81 -14.85
N ASP A 331 0.38 -4.37 -15.19
CA ASP A 331 0.13 -3.21 -16.03
C ASP A 331 -0.07 -1.91 -15.23
N SER A 332 -0.13 -1.99 -13.90
CA SER A 332 -0.34 -0.86 -12.98
C SER A 332 0.93 -0.41 -12.29
N SER A 333 0.98 0.85 -11.85
CA SER A 333 2.02 1.28 -10.92
C SER A 333 1.76 0.64 -9.57
N ASN A 334 2.61 -0.32 -9.17
CA ASN A 334 2.57 -0.91 -7.82
C ASN A 334 2.89 0.10 -6.70
N ARG A 335 3.12 1.38 -7.00
CA ARG A 335 3.25 2.47 -6.03
C ARG A 335 1.98 2.65 -5.20
N MET A 336 2.13 2.93 -3.90
CA MET A 336 0.99 3.22 -3.03
C MET A 336 1.38 3.97 -1.75
N ILE A 337 0.36 4.46 -1.04
CA ILE A 337 0.48 5.02 0.31
C ILE A 337 1.11 3.97 1.24
N MET A 338 2.04 4.41 2.08
CA MET A 338 2.64 3.57 3.12
C MET A 338 1.54 3.17 4.12
N VAL A 339 1.23 1.88 4.18
CA VAL A 339 0.31 1.28 5.16
C VAL A 339 0.98 0.05 5.73
N GLY A 340 0.59 -0.32 6.95
CA GLY A 340 1.14 -1.45 7.67
C GLY A 340 1.47 -1.06 9.11
N THR A 341 1.72 -2.08 9.93
CA THR A 341 2.05 -1.90 11.34
C THR A 341 3.48 -1.37 11.50
N TYR A 342 3.63 -0.26 12.22
CA TYR A 342 4.93 0.34 12.54
C TYR A 342 5.89 -0.73 13.12
N ARG A 343 7.14 -0.73 12.65
CA ARG A 343 8.22 -1.72 12.91
C ARG A 343 8.14 -3.08 12.18
N TYR A 344 7.06 -3.39 11.47
CA TYR A 344 6.98 -4.54 10.55
C TYR A 344 7.17 -4.11 9.08
N ILE A 345 7.10 -2.81 8.82
CA ILE A 345 7.22 -2.26 7.47
C ILE A 345 8.66 -2.35 6.97
N ALA A 346 8.81 -2.93 5.78
CA ALA A 346 10.11 -3.07 5.12
C ALA A 346 10.77 -1.71 4.82
N PRO A 347 12.08 -1.56 5.00
CA PRO A 347 12.77 -0.27 4.88
C PRO A 347 12.66 0.34 3.48
N GLU A 348 12.60 -0.48 2.43
CA GLU A 348 12.47 0.00 1.06
C GLU A 348 11.11 0.65 0.77
N LEU A 349 10.06 0.36 1.55
CA LEU A 349 8.75 1.01 1.39
C LEU A 349 8.83 2.50 1.72
N ALA A 350 9.72 2.89 2.63
CA ALA A 350 9.91 4.29 3.03
C ALA A 350 10.46 5.16 1.89
N TYR A 351 11.28 4.58 0.99
CA TYR A 351 11.97 5.33 -0.06
C TYR A 351 11.43 5.04 -1.47
N SER A 352 10.99 3.81 -1.74
CA SER A 352 10.51 3.42 -3.08
C SER A 352 9.01 3.65 -3.28
N MET A 353 8.22 3.58 -2.20
CA MET A 353 6.76 3.49 -2.20
C MET A 353 6.20 2.36 -3.09
N VAL A 354 7.05 1.45 -3.59
CA VAL A 354 6.65 0.33 -4.45
C VAL A 354 6.36 -0.86 -3.57
N VAL A 355 5.12 -1.36 -3.65
CA VAL A 355 4.74 -2.60 -2.97
C VAL A 355 5.20 -3.79 -3.81
N THR A 356 5.88 -4.73 -3.18
CA THR A 356 6.25 -6.03 -3.74
C THR A 356 5.96 -7.11 -2.71
N GLU A 357 5.98 -8.38 -3.11
CA GLU A 357 5.91 -9.51 -2.19
C GLU A 357 7.03 -9.50 -1.14
N LYS A 358 8.15 -8.82 -1.44
CA LYS A 358 9.28 -8.66 -0.52
C LYS A 358 8.95 -7.86 0.73
N CYS A 359 7.90 -7.03 0.68
CA CYS A 359 7.45 -6.24 1.82
C CYS A 359 6.86 -7.12 2.92
N ASP A 360 5.97 -8.03 2.54
CA ASP A 360 5.37 -9.00 3.45
C ASP A 360 6.40 -10.01 3.95
N ILE A 361 7.35 -10.40 3.10
CA ILE A 361 8.47 -11.27 3.48
C ILE A 361 9.29 -10.64 4.62
N TYR A 362 9.56 -9.33 4.55
CA TYR A 362 10.23 -8.62 5.64
C TYR A 362 9.38 -8.62 6.92
N GLY A 363 8.10 -8.28 6.83
CA GLY A 363 7.17 -8.29 7.96
C GLY A 363 7.08 -9.67 8.63
N PHE A 364 7.09 -10.73 7.82
CA PHE A 364 7.16 -12.11 8.30
C PHE A 364 8.50 -12.43 8.99
N GLY A 365 9.62 -11.88 8.52
CA GLY A 365 10.91 -11.97 9.22
C GLY A 365 10.88 -11.32 10.61
N VAL A 366 10.25 -10.14 10.73
CA VAL A 366 10.06 -9.46 12.03
C VAL A 366 9.19 -10.33 12.96
N LEU A 367 8.07 -10.84 12.44
CA LEU A 367 7.17 -11.73 13.18
C LEU A 367 7.86 -13.02 13.64
N ALA A 368 8.71 -13.62 12.80
CA ALA A 368 9.46 -14.83 13.14
C ALA A 368 10.46 -14.57 14.28
N LEU A 369 11.18 -13.45 14.25
CA LEU A 369 12.02 -13.04 15.38
C LEU A 369 11.20 -12.72 16.63
N GLU A 370 10.08 -12.02 16.51
CA GLU A 370 9.20 -11.71 17.64
C GLU A 370 8.73 -12.97 18.37
N ILE A 371 8.37 -14.00 17.61
CA ILE A 371 7.95 -15.30 18.16
C ILE A 371 9.12 -16.01 18.85
N LEU A 372 10.31 -16.00 18.24
CA LEU A 372 11.51 -16.59 18.85
C LEU A 372 11.91 -15.88 20.15
N MET A 373 11.78 -14.56 20.19
CA MET A 373 12.22 -13.72 21.30
C MET A 373 11.14 -13.52 22.38
N GLY A 374 9.88 -13.79 22.05
CA GLY A 374 8.74 -13.52 22.91
C GLY A 374 8.41 -12.03 23.08
N LYS A 375 9.11 -11.16 22.34
CA LYS A 375 9.00 -9.70 22.36
C LYS A 375 9.41 -9.14 21.01
N HIS A 376 8.91 -7.95 20.67
CA HIS A 376 9.23 -7.31 19.40
C HIS A 376 10.76 -7.10 19.22
N PRO A 377 11.37 -7.47 18.07
CA PRO A 377 12.82 -7.44 17.87
C PRO A 377 13.41 -6.04 17.61
N GLY A 378 12.67 -4.95 17.88
CA GLY A 378 12.99 -3.61 17.37
C GLY A 378 14.31 -3.06 17.90
N GLU A 379 14.57 -3.27 19.19
CA GLU A 379 15.82 -2.88 19.86
C GLU A 379 17.02 -3.68 19.31
N LEU A 380 16.85 -4.99 19.10
CA LEU A 380 17.86 -5.87 18.52
C LEU A 380 18.21 -5.41 17.10
N LEU A 381 17.21 -5.18 16.26
CA LEU A 381 17.42 -4.73 14.88
C LEU A 381 18.06 -3.34 14.82
N SER A 382 17.71 -2.43 15.73
CA SER A 382 18.37 -1.13 15.82
C SER A 382 19.85 -1.24 16.21
N THR A 383 20.18 -2.18 17.10
CA THR A 383 21.55 -2.47 17.54
C THR A 383 22.37 -3.06 16.39
N LEU A 384 21.81 -4.03 15.66
CA LEU A 384 22.44 -4.68 14.51
C LEU A 384 22.64 -3.72 13.32
N SER A 385 21.72 -2.77 13.12
CA SER A 385 21.78 -1.79 12.02
C SER A 385 22.75 -0.63 12.28
N SER A 386 23.24 -0.44 13.51
CA SER A 386 24.12 0.67 13.83
C SER A 386 25.53 0.46 13.26
N SER A 387 26.02 1.41 12.47
CA SER A 387 27.35 1.38 11.83
C SER A 387 28.52 1.47 12.82
N LEU A 388 28.24 1.70 14.10
CA LEU A 388 29.17 1.59 15.23
C LEU A 388 29.13 0.18 15.82
N LEU A 389 29.28 -0.85 14.99
CA LEU A 389 29.33 -2.26 15.43
C LEU A 389 30.38 -2.43 16.53
N SER A 390 29.91 -2.36 17.77
CA SER A 390 30.68 -2.59 18.98
C SER A 390 31.06 -4.06 19.05
N TYR A 391 32.21 -4.36 19.67
CA TYR A 391 32.61 -5.73 20.04
C TYR A 391 31.47 -6.51 20.74
N ARG A 392 30.55 -5.82 21.44
CA ARG A 392 29.36 -6.42 22.08
C ARG A 392 28.43 -7.16 21.12
N THR A 393 28.23 -6.69 19.89
CA THR A 393 27.27 -7.32 18.97
C THR A 393 27.81 -8.61 18.35
N ARG A 394 29.14 -8.80 18.33
CA ARG A 394 29.79 -10.06 17.89
C ARG A 394 29.65 -11.19 18.92
N CYS A 395 29.26 -10.88 20.15
CA CYS A 395 29.18 -11.85 21.24
C CYS A 395 27.75 -12.28 21.57
N VAL A 396 26.72 -11.69 20.97
CA VAL A 396 25.33 -12.09 21.23
C VAL A 396 25.05 -13.43 20.58
N MET A 397 24.75 -14.41 21.40
CA MET A 397 24.45 -15.78 20.97
C MET A 397 22.96 -15.96 20.78
N LEU A 398 22.56 -16.82 19.83
CA LEU A 398 21.14 -17.04 19.52
C LEU A 398 20.33 -17.44 20.76
N ASN A 399 20.88 -18.27 21.64
CA ASN A 399 20.24 -18.69 22.89
C ASN A 399 19.93 -17.53 23.86
N GLU A 400 20.69 -16.44 23.84
CA GLU A 400 20.50 -15.27 24.72
C GLU A 400 19.30 -14.42 24.27
N VAL A 401 18.88 -14.57 23.01
CA VAL A 401 17.78 -13.81 22.43
C VAL A 401 16.46 -14.56 22.50
N LEU A 402 16.49 -15.89 22.66
CA LEU A 402 15.27 -16.71 22.73
C LEU A 402 14.41 -16.34 23.95
N ASP A 403 13.10 -16.52 23.81
CA ASP A 403 12.13 -16.24 24.87
C ASP A 403 12.44 -17.08 26.12
N SER A 404 12.96 -16.42 27.16
CA SER A 404 13.26 -17.03 28.46
C SER A 404 12.05 -17.66 29.16
N ARG A 405 10.82 -17.32 28.77
CA ARG A 405 9.59 -17.93 29.29
C ARG A 405 9.37 -19.34 28.74
N LEU A 406 9.99 -19.66 27.60
CA LEU A 406 9.91 -20.98 26.99
C LEU A 406 11.03 -21.88 27.53
N SER A 407 10.72 -23.17 27.73
CA SER A 407 11.75 -24.14 28.06
C SER A 407 12.77 -24.24 26.91
N PRO A 408 14.08 -24.33 27.20
CA PRO A 408 15.08 -24.60 26.17
C PRO A 408 14.70 -25.84 25.33
N PRO A 409 14.99 -25.85 24.02
CA PRO A 409 14.62 -26.96 23.16
C PRO A 409 15.24 -28.27 23.66
N ARG A 410 14.36 -29.21 24.04
CA ARG A 410 14.73 -30.47 24.72
C ARG A 410 15.15 -31.58 23.75
N SER A 411 14.98 -31.38 22.45
CA SER A 411 15.33 -32.34 21.41
C SER A 411 16.14 -31.68 20.30
N GLN A 412 17.03 -32.46 19.68
CA GLN A 412 17.83 -32.00 18.54
C GLN A 412 16.97 -31.49 17.38
N LYS A 413 15.77 -32.05 17.21
CA LYS A 413 14.77 -31.57 16.24
C LYS A 413 14.32 -30.14 16.56
N MET A 414 13.94 -29.85 17.81
CA MET A 414 13.51 -28.50 18.21
C MET A 414 14.64 -27.47 18.11
N THR A 415 15.86 -27.87 18.46
CA THR A 415 17.06 -27.04 18.28
C THR A 415 17.24 -26.69 16.80
N ARG A 416 17.18 -27.68 15.91
CA ARG A 416 17.33 -27.48 14.47
C ARG A 416 16.24 -26.56 13.90
N ASP A 417 15.00 -26.76 14.35
CA ASP A 417 13.86 -25.95 13.91
C ASP A 417 14.01 -24.49 14.37
N THR A 418 14.48 -24.27 15.60
CA THR A 418 14.75 -22.93 16.16
C THR A 418 15.82 -22.21 15.35
N VAL A 419 16.94 -22.88 15.07
CA VAL A 419 18.04 -22.33 14.26
C VAL A 419 17.56 -22.02 12.85
N PHE A 420 16.78 -22.90 12.24
CA PHE A 420 16.24 -22.68 10.90
C PHE A 420 15.31 -21.46 10.85
N VAL A 421 14.39 -21.32 11.82
CA VAL A 421 13.51 -20.14 11.88
C VAL A 421 14.34 -18.86 12.06
N ALA A 422 15.39 -18.89 12.88
CA ALA A 422 16.29 -17.76 13.05
C ALA A 422 17.02 -17.40 11.74
N LEU A 423 17.60 -18.40 11.04
CA LEU A 423 18.26 -18.22 9.74
C LEU A 423 17.32 -17.58 8.71
N VAL A 424 16.11 -18.12 8.56
CA VAL A 424 15.11 -17.60 7.63
C VAL A 424 14.70 -16.18 8.02
N ALA A 425 14.48 -15.92 9.32
CA ALA A 425 14.08 -14.60 9.80
C ALA A 425 15.14 -13.54 9.45
N PHE A 426 16.41 -13.80 9.71
CA PHE A 426 17.49 -12.87 9.35
C PHE A 426 17.67 -12.73 7.83
N ALA A 427 17.54 -13.81 7.06
CA ALA A 427 17.56 -13.74 5.59
C ALA A 427 16.44 -12.85 5.04
N TYR A 428 15.26 -12.85 5.67
CA TYR A 428 14.13 -11.98 5.33
C TYR A 428 14.28 -10.53 5.78
N LEU A 429 15.11 -10.27 6.79
CA LEU A 429 15.34 -8.93 7.32
C LEU A 429 16.46 -8.16 6.61
N ARG A 430 17.04 -8.74 5.54
CA ARG A 430 18.02 -8.06 4.69
C ARG A 430 17.46 -6.74 4.15
N THR A 431 18.27 -5.69 4.22
CA THR A 431 17.91 -4.34 3.77
C THR A 431 17.65 -4.27 2.28
N ASN A 432 18.40 -5.03 1.48
CA ASN A 432 18.17 -5.18 0.05
C ASN A 432 17.04 -6.19 -0.22
N PRO A 433 15.88 -5.78 -0.77
CA PRO A 433 14.75 -6.67 -1.01
C PRO A 433 15.05 -7.79 -2.02
N ILE A 434 15.98 -7.57 -2.96
CA ILE A 434 16.38 -8.58 -3.95
C ILE A 434 17.13 -9.74 -3.28
N ALA A 435 17.85 -9.47 -2.19
CA ALA A 435 18.63 -10.46 -1.46
C ALA A 435 17.78 -11.33 -0.50
N ARG A 436 16.50 -11.00 -0.32
CA ARG A 436 15.57 -11.81 0.49
C ARG A 436 15.10 -13.02 -0.33
N PRO A 437 15.12 -14.24 0.22
CA PRO A 437 14.61 -15.41 -0.49
C PRO A 437 13.10 -15.28 -0.80
N THR A 438 12.61 -16.06 -1.78
CA THR A 438 11.17 -16.09 -2.10
C THR A 438 10.44 -16.99 -1.10
N MET A 439 9.14 -16.73 -0.91
CA MET A 439 8.33 -17.57 -0.03
C MET A 439 8.24 -19.01 -0.54
N LYS A 440 8.19 -19.23 -1.86
CA LYS A 440 8.25 -20.56 -2.47
C LYS A 440 9.52 -21.34 -2.10
N SER A 441 10.69 -20.72 -2.25
CA SER A 441 11.98 -21.34 -1.92
C SER A 441 11.99 -21.83 -0.47
N VAL A 442 11.53 -20.97 0.45
CA VAL A 442 11.56 -21.28 1.87
C VAL A 442 10.47 -22.29 2.25
N SER A 443 9.27 -22.21 1.67
CA SER A 443 8.20 -23.20 1.88
C SER A 443 8.61 -24.61 1.45
N GLN A 444 9.40 -24.73 0.38
CA GLN A 444 9.95 -26.01 -0.09
C GLN A 444 11.11 -26.47 0.79
N GLU A 445 12.00 -25.56 1.19
CA GLU A 445 13.11 -25.87 2.09
C GLU A 445 12.63 -26.30 3.48
N PHE A 446 11.51 -25.74 3.97
CA PHE A 446 10.83 -26.20 5.19
C PHE A 446 10.39 -27.68 5.11
N LEU A 447 10.08 -28.19 3.91
CA LEU A 447 9.66 -29.57 3.66
C LEU A 447 10.85 -30.54 3.52
N ASP A 448 11.99 -30.05 3.01
CA ASP A 448 13.11 -30.89 2.56
C ASP A 448 14.31 -31.01 3.52
N ILE A 449 14.25 -30.47 4.73
CA ILE A 449 15.40 -30.52 5.67
C ILE A 449 15.69 -31.96 6.12
N LYS A 450 16.52 -32.69 5.37
CA LYS A 450 17.02 -34.04 5.67
C LYS A 450 18.47 -34.07 6.18
N SER A 451 19.20 -32.95 6.17
CA SER A 451 20.61 -32.91 6.59
C SER A 451 20.80 -32.42 8.05
N PRO A 452 21.82 -32.93 8.77
CA PRO A 452 22.11 -32.54 10.14
C PRO A 452 22.85 -31.19 10.17
N ILE A 453 22.26 -30.18 10.82
CA ILE A 453 23.00 -29.01 11.30
C ILE A 453 23.70 -29.47 12.58
N ALA A 454 25.04 -29.56 12.55
CA ALA A 454 25.86 -30.11 13.62
C ALA A 454 26.26 -29.07 14.70
N MET A 455 25.51 -27.98 14.85
CA MET A 455 25.87 -26.86 15.74
C MET A 455 24.97 -26.80 16.97
N SER A 456 25.57 -26.53 18.14
CA SER A 456 24.85 -26.22 19.38
C SER A 456 24.26 -24.81 19.34
N LEU A 457 23.09 -24.58 19.95
CA LEU A 457 22.48 -23.24 20.06
C LEU A 457 23.37 -22.22 20.78
N HIS A 458 24.33 -22.70 21.58
CA HIS A 458 25.25 -21.86 22.35
C HIS A 458 26.48 -21.41 21.53
N GLU A 459 26.65 -21.94 20.32
CA GLU A 459 27.79 -21.66 19.45
C GLU A 459 27.41 -20.76 18.27
N ILE A 460 26.11 -20.47 18.08
CA ILE A 460 25.61 -19.69 16.96
C ILE A 460 25.52 -18.23 17.37
N SER A 461 26.43 -17.43 16.82
CA SER A 461 26.38 -15.98 16.96
C SER A 461 25.34 -15.37 16.02
N LEU A 462 24.69 -14.27 16.42
CA LEU A 462 23.72 -13.61 15.54
C LEU A 462 24.34 -13.07 14.23
N ILE A 463 25.64 -12.76 14.24
CA ILE A 463 26.33 -12.24 13.06
C ILE A 463 26.53 -13.31 11.98
N GLU A 464 26.60 -14.59 12.36
CA GLU A 464 26.63 -15.70 11.41
C GLU A 464 25.27 -15.92 10.72
N LEU A 465 24.20 -15.36 11.28
CA LEU A 465 22.84 -15.47 10.76
C LEU A 465 22.44 -14.27 9.87
N CYS A 466 23.12 -13.12 10.00
CA CYS A 466 22.86 -11.88 9.25
C CYS A 466 23.53 -11.90 7.87
#